data_AF-A0A381QU07-F1
#
_entry.id   AF-A0A381QU07-F1
#
_cell.length_a   1.000
_cell.length_b   1.000
_cell.length_c   1.000
_cell.angle_alpha   90.00
_cell.angle_beta   90.00
_cell.angle_gamma   90.00
#
_symmetry.space_group_name_H-M   'P 1'
#
loop_
_entity.id
_entity.type
_entity.pdbx_description
1 polymer ?
#
loop_
_entity_poly.entity_id
_entity_poly.type
_entity_poly.pdbx_seq_one_letter_code
_entity_poly.pdbx_strand_id
1 'polypeptide(L)'
;VLVEVSGVGYRVVVTPTTAVRLGDTGAKVFLHVHHHIREADQTLYGFLERGERSCFEALLSAHGVGPSLALAVLGVHGPVELARVLADDDVAALCLVPGVGKKTATRLLVELKNSLDLPIDGVPVNGDGSGVGRSALVEVQEALGGLGYTPDEVRSVLVDLGGDDPAVLLREALQRLARA
;
A
#
# COMPACT_ATOMS: atom_id res chain seq x y z
N VAL A 1 -18.05 -8.90 -6.35
CA VAL A 1 -18.17 -10.38 -6.31
C VAL A 1 -18.67 -10.82 -4.94
N LEU A 2 -19.28 -12.01 -4.83
CA LEU A 2 -19.65 -12.64 -3.56
C LEU A 2 -18.68 -13.80 -3.30
N VAL A 3 -18.03 -13.81 -2.13
CA VAL A 3 -17.07 -14.85 -1.74
C VAL A 3 -17.57 -15.54 -0.48
N GLU A 4 -17.80 -16.84 -0.53
CA GLU A 4 -18.18 -17.63 0.64
C GLU A 4 -16.93 -18.08 1.41
N VAL A 5 -16.90 -17.81 2.72
CA VAL A 5 -15.88 -18.34 3.63
C VAL A 5 -16.60 -18.98 4.82
N SER A 6 -16.46 -20.30 4.95
CA SER A 6 -17.05 -21.08 6.05
C SER A 6 -18.56 -20.84 6.25
N GLY A 7 -19.33 -20.80 5.15
CA GLY A 7 -20.77 -20.57 5.18
C GLY A 7 -21.23 -19.11 5.26
N VAL A 8 -20.30 -18.14 5.28
CA VAL A 8 -20.60 -16.70 5.29
C VAL A 8 -20.25 -16.07 3.95
N GLY A 9 -21.22 -15.43 3.30
CA GLY A 9 -21.04 -14.74 2.02
C GLY A 9 -20.59 -13.28 2.19
N TYR A 10 -19.35 -12.97 1.83
CA TYR A 10 -18.78 -11.64 1.85
C TYR A 10 -18.93 -10.94 0.49
N ARG A 11 -19.51 -9.74 0.50
CA ARG A 11 -19.55 -8.89 -0.69
C ARG A 11 -18.23 -8.13 -0.80
N VAL A 12 -17.43 -8.46 -1.81
CA VAL A 12 -16.13 -7.83 -2.06
C VAL A 12 -16.19 -7.04 -3.37
N VAL A 13 -15.84 -5.76 -3.31
CA VAL A 13 -15.71 -4.88 -4.47
C VAL A 13 -14.33 -5.11 -5.08
N VAL A 14 -14.28 -5.35 -6.39
CA VAL A 14 -13.04 -5.63 -7.13
C VAL A 14 -13.05 -4.84 -8.43
N THR A 15 -11.89 -4.64 -9.05
CA THR A 15 -11.81 -4.07 -10.41
C THR A 15 -12.42 -5.04 -11.43
N PRO A 16 -12.87 -4.56 -12.61
CA PRO A 16 -13.33 -5.43 -13.69
C PRO A 16 -12.29 -6.48 -14.09
N THR A 17 -11.01 -6.08 -14.16
CA THR A 17 -9.89 -6.97 -14.47
C THR A 17 -9.75 -8.11 -13.45
N THR A 18 -9.86 -7.79 -12.15
CA THR A 18 -9.83 -8.80 -11.08
C THR A 18 -11.05 -9.72 -11.15
N ALA A 19 -12.24 -9.19 -11.46
CA ALA A 19 -13.45 -10.00 -11.61
C ALA A 19 -13.31 -11.07 -12.71
N VAL A 20 -12.68 -10.73 -13.84
CA VAL A 20 -12.43 -11.68 -14.94
C VAL A 20 -11.36 -12.72 -14.55
N ARG A 21 -10.33 -12.31 -13.82
CA ARG A 21 -9.20 -13.19 -13.41
C ARG A 21 -9.54 -14.14 -12.25
N LEU A 22 -10.63 -13.90 -11.52
CA LEU A 22 -11.06 -14.72 -10.36
C LEU A 22 -11.50 -16.15 -10.73
N GLY A 23 -11.77 -16.40 -12.02
CA GLY A 23 -12.21 -17.70 -12.53
C GLY A 23 -13.73 -17.91 -12.44
N ASP A 24 -14.15 -19.16 -12.57
CA ASP A 24 -15.57 -19.53 -12.61
C ASP A 24 -16.22 -19.50 -11.22
N THR A 25 -17.54 -19.34 -11.21
CA THR A 25 -18.33 -19.39 -9.97
C THR A 25 -18.18 -20.75 -9.29
N GLY A 26 -17.84 -20.75 -8.00
CA GLY A 26 -17.61 -21.97 -7.21
C GLY A 26 -16.14 -22.41 -7.14
N ALA A 27 -15.24 -21.78 -7.90
CA ALA A 27 -13.80 -22.00 -7.74
C ALA A 27 -13.29 -21.47 -6.38
N LYS A 28 -12.25 -22.10 -5.86
CA LYS A 28 -11.53 -21.58 -4.69
C LYS A 28 -10.73 -20.35 -5.11
N VAL A 29 -10.88 -19.27 -4.35
CA VAL A 29 -10.21 -17.99 -4.61
C VAL A 29 -9.53 -17.49 -3.35
N PHE A 30 -8.47 -16.71 -3.53
CA PHE A 30 -7.82 -15.96 -2.48
C PHE A 30 -7.74 -14.50 -2.92
N LEU A 31 -8.11 -13.57 -2.02
CA LEU A 31 -8.07 -12.15 -2.27
C LEU A 31 -7.32 -11.45 -1.15
N HIS A 32 -6.43 -10.54 -1.51
CA HIS A 32 -5.90 -9.54 -0.59
C HIS A 32 -6.98 -8.48 -0.39
N VAL A 33 -7.39 -8.25 0.86
CA VAL A 33 -8.51 -7.37 1.17
C VAL A 33 -8.05 -6.10 1.88
N HIS A 34 -8.51 -4.95 1.41
CA HIS A 34 -8.54 -3.71 2.19
C HIS A 34 -9.95 -3.54 2.77
N HIS A 35 -10.06 -3.52 4.11
CA HIS A 35 -11.33 -3.35 4.81
C HIS A 35 -11.53 -1.87 5.13
N HIS A 36 -12.43 -1.24 4.36
CA HIS A 36 -12.72 0.18 4.48
C HIS A 36 -13.91 0.39 5.42
N ILE A 37 -13.64 0.99 6.59
CA ILE A 37 -14.63 1.21 7.64
C ILE A 37 -14.94 2.71 7.74
N ARG A 38 -16.22 3.07 7.68
CA ARG A 38 -16.77 4.40 7.95
C ARG A 38 -17.83 4.27 9.04
N GLU A 39 -18.30 5.38 9.60
CA GLU A 39 -19.31 5.37 10.67
C GLU A 39 -20.57 4.56 10.33
N ALA A 40 -21.05 4.66 9.08
CA ALA A 40 -22.31 4.05 8.65
C ALA A 40 -22.15 2.87 7.69
N ASP A 41 -20.92 2.52 7.29
CA ASP A 41 -20.71 1.50 6.25
C ASP A 41 -19.37 0.78 6.39
N GLN A 42 -19.34 -0.48 5.98
CA GLN A 42 -18.15 -1.31 5.91
C GLN A 42 -18.09 -1.95 4.53
N THR A 43 -17.02 -1.67 3.79
CA THR A 43 -16.83 -2.20 2.44
C THR A 43 -15.51 -2.95 2.35
N LEU A 44 -15.53 -4.13 1.75
CA LEU A 44 -14.33 -4.91 1.44
C LEU A 44 -13.92 -4.63 0.01
N TYR A 45 -12.67 -4.22 -0.19
CA TYR A 45 -12.04 -4.07 -1.50
C TYR A 45 -11.03 -5.19 -1.70
N GLY A 46 -11.17 -5.97 -2.78
CA GLY A 46 -10.38 -7.17 -3.02
C GLY A 46 -9.43 -7.03 -4.21
N PHE A 47 -8.25 -7.63 -4.07
CA PHE A 47 -7.17 -7.62 -5.05
C PHE A 47 -6.56 -9.01 -5.17
N LEU A 48 -6.03 -9.36 -6.35
CA LEU A 48 -5.39 -10.67 -6.56
C LEU A 48 -3.96 -10.68 -6.06
N GLU A 49 -3.31 -9.51 -6.09
CA GLU A 49 -1.92 -9.36 -5.73
C GLU A 49 -1.76 -8.35 -4.59
N ARG A 50 -0.78 -8.59 -3.71
CA ARG A 50 -0.49 -7.68 -2.59
C ARG A 50 -0.13 -6.27 -3.07
N GLY A 51 0.60 -6.17 -4.19
CA GLY A 51 1.00 -4.89 -4.79
C GLY A 51 -0.19 -4.03 -5.21
N GLU A 52 -1.24 -4.66 -5.74
CA GLU A 52 -2.50 -3.96 -6.07
C GLU A 52 -3.16 -3.37 -4.81
N ARG A 53 -3.24 -4.14 -3.72
CA ARG A 53 -3.79 -3.65 -2.44
C ARG A 53 -2.96 -2.50 -1.88
N SER A 54 -1.64 -2.62 -1.87
CA SER A 54 -0.75 -1.56 -1.37
C SER A 54 -0.85 -0.29 -2.21
N CYS A 55 -0.96 -0.42 -3.54
CA CYS A 55 -1.16 0.71 -4.43
C CYS A 55 -2.52 1.38 -4.20
N PHE A 56 -3.58 0.61 -3.96
CA PHE A 56 -4.89 1.13 -3.58
C PHE A 56 -4.84 1.94 -2.28
N GLU A 57 -4.15 1.43 -1.26
CA GLU A 57 -3.97 2.11 0.03
C GLU A 57 -3.19 3.42 -0.13
N ALA A 58 -2.14 3.43 -0.95
CA ALA A 58 -1.39 4.64 -1.27
C ALA A 58 -2.26 5.66 -2.02
N LEU A 59 -3.09 5.21 -2.96
CA LEU A 59 -4.08 6.07 -3.64
C LEU A 59 -5.08 6.69 -2.66
N LEU A 60 -5.59 5.92 -1.70
CA LEU A 60 -6.51 6.43 -0.68
C LEU A 60 -5.89 7.47 0.25
N SER A 61 -4.57 7.46 0.42
CA SER A 61 -3.86 8.49 1.21
C SER A 61 -3.83 9.85 0.51
N ALA A 62 -3.98 9.88 -0.82
CA ALA A 62 -3.99 11.11 -1.59
C ALA A 62 -5.30 11.89 -1.38
N HIS A 63 -5.17 13.20 -1.26
CA HIS A 63 -6.28 14.05 -0.91
C HIS A 63 -7.30 14.14 -2.06
N GLY A 64 -8.56 13.86 -1.74
CA GLY A 64 -9.66 13.89 -2.70
C GLY A 64 -9.74 12.62 -3.54
N VAL A 65 -8.92 11.61 -3.24
CA VAL A 65 -9.03 10.27 -3.82
C VAL A 65 -9.85 9.39 -2.88
N GLY A 66 -11.07 9.08 -3.30
CA GLY A 66 -11.92 8.11 -2.61
C GLY A 66 -11.75 6.69 -3.17
N PRO A 67 -12.34 5.67 -2.52
CA PRO A 67 -12.25 4.28 -2.97
C PRO A 67 -12.71 4.03 -4.42
N SER A 68 -13.75 4.72 -4.86
CA SER A 68 -14.23 4.61 -6.25
C SER A 68 -13.19 5.11 -7.25
N LEU A 69 -12.56 6.25 -6.96
CA LEU A 69 -11.54 6.83 -7.82
C LEU A 69 -10.25 5.99 -7.80
N ALA A 70 -9.84 5.49 -6.63
CA ALA A 70 -8.69 4.61 -6.51
C ALA A 70 -8.87 3.30 -7.30
N LEU A 71 -10.06 2.69 -7.27
CA LEU A 71 -10.38 1.54 -8.12
C LEU A 71 -10.39 1.90 -9.61
N ALA A 72 -10.88 3.08 -9.98
CA ALA A 72 -10.86 3.54 -11.37
C ALA A 72 -9.43 3.73 -11.88
N VAL A 73 -8.55 4.33 -11.06
CA VAL A 73 -7.12 4.46 -11.37
C VAL A 73 -6.49 3.09 -11.57
N LEU A 74 -6.65 2.17 -10.61
CA LEU A 74 -6.11 0.81 -10.73
C LEU A 74 -6.71 -0.02 -11.87
N GLY A 75 -7.94 0.27 -12.27
CA GLY A 75 -8.61 -0.37 -13.40
C GLY A 75 -8.02 0.07 -14.75
N VAL A 76 -7.50 1.29 -14.84
CA VAL A 76 -6.88 1.85 -16.06
C VAL A 76 -5.37 1.63 -16.05
N HIS A 77 -4.70 1.96 -14.95
CA HIS A 77 -3.26 1.81 -14.74
C HIS A 77 -3.02 0.83 -13.60
N GLY A 78 -2.60 -0.39 -13.93
CA GLY A 78 -2.15 -1.35 -12.92
C GLY A 78 -0.95 -0.81 -12.12
N PRO A 79 -0.55 -1.43 -11.00
CA PRO A 79 0.48 -0.89 -10.11
C PRO A 79 1.80 -0.54 -10.80
N VAL A 80 2.27 -1.40 -11.71
CA VAL A 80 3.51 -1.20 -12.48
C VAL A 80 3.38 -0.04 -13.47
N GLU A 81 2.23 0.08 -14.13
CA GLU A 81 1.99 1.16 -15.09
C GLU A 81 1.83 2.50 -14.38
N LEU A 82 1.10 2.52 -13.26
CA LEU A 82 0.98 3.73 -12.44
C LEU A 82 2.35 4.19 -11.96
N ALA A 83 3.23 3.28 -11.53
CA ALA A 83 4.60 3.60 -11.15
C ALA A 83 5.36 4.32 -12.27
N ARG A 84 5.23 3.84 -13.52
CA ARG A 84 5.85 4.46 -14.70
C ARG A 84 5.25 5.82 -15.02
N VAL A 85 3.91 5.92 -15.04
CA VAL A 85 3.19 7.19 -15.26
C VAL A 85 3.62 8.25 -14.24
N LEU A 86 3.79 7.86 -12.98
CA LEU A 86 4.34 8.73 -11.96
C LEU A 86 5.79 9.10 -12.27
N ALA A 87 6.67 8.12 -12.50
CA ALA A 87 8.08 8.38 -12.80
C ALA A 87 8.30 9.35 -13.98
N ASP A 88 7.52 9.18 -15.05
CA ASP A 88 7.61 9.97 -16.29
C ASP A 88 6.88 11.32 -16.24
N ASP A 89 6.29 11.68 -15.08
CA ASP A 89 5.47 12.89 -14.93
C ASP A 89 4.29 12.97 -15.92
N ASP A 90 3.74 11.82 -16.35
CA ASP A 90 2.72 11.74 -17.39
C ASP A 90 1.31 12.06 -16.87
N VAL A 91 1.04 13.36 -16.74
CA VAL A 91 -0.27 13.89 -16.37
C VAL A 91 -1.35 13.51 -17.38
N ALA A 92 -1.00 13.31 -18.66
CA ALA A 92 -1.99 13.00 -19.69
C ALA A 92 -2.55 11.58 -19.52
N ALA A 93 -1.69 10.62 -19.19
CA ALA A 93 -2.10 9.25 -18.84
C ALA A 93 -3.09 9.25 -17.67
N LEU A 94 -2.78 9.94 -16.56
CA LEU A 94 -3.67 10.04 -15.41
C LEU A 94 -5.04 10.65 -15.74
N CYS A 95 -5.11 11.55 -16.72
CA CYS A 95 -6.37 12.17 -17.16
C CYS A 95 -7.26 11.23 -17.97
N LEU A 96 -6.78 10.05 -18.39
CA LEU A 96 -7.60 9.03 -19.04
C LEU A 96 -8.55 8.35 -18.04
N VAL A 97 -8.24 8.42 -16.75
CA VAL A 97 -9.07 7.84 -15.69
C VAL A 97 -10.37 8.65 -15.53
N PRO A 98 -11.56 8.01 -15.61
CA PRO A 98 -12.82 8.70 -15.40
C PRO A 98 -12.89 9.39 -14.03
N GLY A 99 -13.16 10.70 -14.03
CA GLY A 99 -13.20 11.52 -12.81
C GLY A 99 -11.87 12.16 -12.40
N VAL A 100 -10.78 11.88 -13.13
CA VAL A 100 -9.50 12.57 -12.95
C VAL A 100 -9.36 13.68 -13.99
N GLY A 101 -9.54 14.93 -13.56
CA GLY A 101 -9.22 16.10 -14.37
C GLY A 101 -7.76 16.53 -14.24
N LYS A 102 -7.29 17.41 -15.12
CA LYS A 102 -5.89 17.90 -15.14
C LYS A 102 -5.37 18.38 -13.78
N LYS A 103 -6.19 19.15 -13.04
CA LYS A 103 -5.82 19.64 -11.70
C LYS A 103 -5.67 18.50 -10.69
N THR A 104 -6.58 17.53 -10.72
CA THR A 104 -6.51 16.34 -9.85
C THR A 104 -5.32 15.47 -10.22
N ALA A 105 -5.07 15.24 -11.51
CA ALA A 105 -3.94 14.48 -12.01
C ALA A 105 -2.60 15.07 -11.55
N THR A 106 -2.37 16.38 -11.75
CA THR A 106 -1.12 17.02 -11.32
C THR A 106 -0.92 16.94 -9.81
N ARG A 107 -1.99 17.13 -9.02
CA ARG A 107 -1.92 17.02 -7.57
C ARG A 107 -1.60 15.59 -7.13
N LEU A 108 -2.35 14.63 -7.67
CA LEU A 108 -2.20 13.22 -7.39
C LEU A 108 -0.78 12.77 -7.72
N LEU A 109 -0.21 13.22 -8.84
CA LEU A 109 1.17 12.92 -9.22
C LEU A 109 2.17 13.34 -8.14
N VAL A 110 2.06 14.56 -7.61
CA VAL A 110 2.97 15.09 -6.57
C VAL A 110 2.79 14.35 -5.24
N GLU A 111 1.54 14.14 -4.81
CA GLU A 111 1.25 13.47 -3.54
C GLU A 111 1.69 12.00 -3.57
N LEU A 112 1.43 11.32 -4.69
CA LEU A 112 1.82 9.93 -4.90
C LEU A 112 3.33 9.76 -5.03
N LYS A 113 4.06 10.65 -5.70
CA LYS A 113 5.53 10.58 -5.74
C LYS A 113 6.18 10.65 -4.35
N ASN A 114 5.56 11.38 -3.42
CA ASN A 114 6.06 11.51 -2.05
C ASN A 114 5.64 10.34 -1.14
N SER A 115 4.54 9.66 -1.46
CA SER A 115 3.93 8.61 -0.64
C SER A 115 4.28 7.19 -1.14
N LEU A 116 4.49 7.03 -2.44
CA LEU A 116 4.87 5.77 -3.05
C LEU A 116 6.39 5.60 -2.99
N ASP A 117 6.87 5.10 -1.86
CA ASP A 117 7.95 4.09 -1.88
C ASP A 117 7.37 2.79 -2.44
N LEU A 118 6.90 2.84 -3.70
CA LEU A 118 6.62 1.62 -4.42
C LEU A 118 7.94 0.85 -4.44
N PRO A 119 7.94 -0.45 -4.07
CA PRO A 119 9.00 -1.32 -4.52
C PRO A 119 8.89 -1.30 -6.04
N ILE A 120 9.70 -0.46 -6.69
CA ILE A 120 9.97 -0.56 -8.12
C ILE A 120 10.87 -1.77 -8.26
N ASP A 121 10.28 -2.94 -8.05
CA ASP A 121 10.86 -4.20 -8.44
C ASP A 121 9.72 -5.21 -8.46
N GLY A 122 9.46 -5.75 -9.64
CA GLY A 122 8.68 -6.96 -9.86
C GLY A 122 9.37 -8.20 -9.27
N VAL A 123 9.93 -8.08 -8.07
CA VAL A 123 10.45 -9.17 -7.27
C VAL A 123 9.43 -9.41 -6.17
N PRO A 124 8.90 -10.63 -6.05
CA PRO A 124 8.03 -10.94 -4.94
C PRO A 124 8.83 -10.72 -3.66
N VAL A 125 8.43 -9.75 -2.83
CA VAL A 125 8.76 -9.80 -1.40
C VAL A 125 7.90 -10.92 -0.83
N ASN A 126 8.31 -12.14 -1.15
CA ASN A 126 7.96 -13.33 -0.41
C ASN A 126 8.41 -13.03 1.02
N GLY A 127 7.44 -12.88 1.91
CA GLY A 127 7.69 -13.06 3.32
C GLY A 127 7.99 -14.53 3.54
N ASP A 128 9.24 -14.92 3.28
CA ASP A 128 9.90 -16.09 3.83
C ASP A 128 11.36 -15.70 4.02
N GLY A 129 11.87 -15.95 5.22
CA GLY A 129 13.13 -15.40 5.73
C GLY A 129 14.35 -15.67 4.85
N SER A 130 15.39 -14.89 5.14
CA SER A 130 16.74 -14.82 4.54
C SER A 130 16.97 -13.70 3.51
N GLY A 131 17.38 -12.56 4.09
CA GLY A 131 18.22 -11.48 3.57
C GLY A 131 18.44 -11.29 2.06
N VAL A 132 17.90 -10.16 1.56
CA VAL A 132 18.64 -9.16 0.78
C VAL A 132 18.08 -7.75 1.09
N GLY A 133 18.72 -7.01 2.01
CA GLY A 133 19.09 -5.61 1.77
C GLY A 133 18.11 -4.45 2.00
N ARG A 134 16.99 -4.56 2.73
CA ARG A 134 16.50 -3.38 3.47
C ARG A 134 17.33 -3.28 4.73
N SER A 135 18.01 -2.15 4.94
CA SER A 135 18.81 -1.95 6.15
C SER A 135 17.89 -2.14 7.35
N ALA A 136 18.28 -2.97 8.32
CA ALA A 136 17.51 -3.21 9.54
C ALA A 136 17.15 -1.88 10.25
N LEU A 137 17.97 -0.84 10.03
CA LEU A 137 17.72 0.52 10.51
C LEU A 137 16.51 1.19 9.86
N VAL A 138 16.23 0.93 8.58
CA VAL A 138 15.06 1.49 7.86
C VAL A 138 13.78 0.87 8.39
N GLU A 139 13.77 -0.44 8.62
CA GLU A 139 12.61 -1.13 9.21
C GLU A 139 12.32 -0.63 10.64
N VAL A 140 13.37 -0.41 11.43
CA VAL A 140 13.24 0.17 12.78
C VAL A 140 12.76 1.62 12.71
N GLN A 141 13.26 2.41 11.75
CA GLN A 141 12.82 3.80 11.55
C GLN A 141 11.33 3.89 11.21
N GLU A 142 10.85 3.06 10.27
CA GLU A 142 9.43 2.99 9.89
C GLU A 142 8.57 2.54 11.08
N ALA A 143 9.02 1.52 11.82
CA ALA A 143 8.31 1.01 12.99
C ALA A 143 8.17 2.06 14.10
N LEU A 144 9.24 2.79 14.42
CA LEU A 144 9.21 3.86 15.42
C LEU A 144 8.35 5.05 14.98
N GLY A 145 8.41 5.42 13.69
CA GLY A 145 7.51 6.43 13.12
C GLY A 145 6.04 6.02 13.25
N GLY A 146 5.71 4.75 12.99
CA GLY A 146 4.37 4.20 13.18
C GLY A 146 3.87 4.20 14.64
N LEU A 147 4.79 4.19 15.61
CA LEU A 147 4.49 4.33 17.05
C LEU A 147 4.31 5.79 17.49
N GLY A 148 4.53 6.76 16.61
CA GLY A 148 4.31 8.18 16.87
C GLY A 148 5.53 8.96 17.35
N TYR A 149 6.74 8.37 17.29
CA TYR A 149 7.97 9.09 17.61
C TYR A 149 8.34 10.07 16.50
N THR A 150 8.89 11.22 16.90
CA THR A 150 9.31 12.26 15.96
C THR A 150 10.57 11.85 15.19
N PRO A 151 10.78 12.37 13.97
CA PRO A 151 11.98 12.05 13.18
C PRO A 151 13.30 12.34 13.91
N ASP A 152 13.31 13.32 14.82
CA ASP A 152 14.51 13.70 15.57
C ASP A 152 14.79 12.76 16.74
N GLU A 153 13.75 12.27 17.43
CA GLU A 153 13.85 11.21 18.44
C GLU A 153 14.31 9.88 17.84
N VAL A 154 13.78 9.54 16.67
CA VAL A 154 14.17 8.32 15.96
C VAL A 154 15.63 8.42 15.50
N ARG A 155 16.04 9.56 14.94
CA ARG A 155 17.42 9.76 14.48
C ARG A 155 18.42 9.72 15.63
N SER A 156 18.12 10.33 16.78
CA SER A 156 19.04 10.35 17.93
C SER A 156 19.35 8.95 18.46
N VAL A 157 18.37 8.03 18.40
CA VAL A 157 18.53 6.67 18.87
C VAL A 157 19.19 5.77 17.82
N LEU A 158 18.91 5.98 16.53
CA LEU A 158 19.50 5.19 15.45
C LEU A 158 21.03 5.38 15.30
N VAL A 159 21.59 6.54 15.68
CA VAL A 159 23.05 6.77 15.59
C VAL A 159 23.85 5.80 16.45
N ASP A 160 23.29 5.40 17.59
CA ASP A 160 23.97 4.61 18.61
C ASP A 160 23.55 3.13 18.59
N LEU A 161 22.88 2.69 17.52
CA LEU A 161 22.43 1.31 17.31
C LEU A 161 23.29 0.63 16.25
N GLY A 162 23.80 -0.56 16.57
CA GLY A 162 24.58 -1.40 15.67
C GLY A 162 24.11 -2.85 15.74
N GLY A 163 23.74 -3.42 14.60
CA GLY A 163 23.29 -4.81 14.50
C GLY A 163 22.54 -5.07 13.19
N ASP A 164 22.34 -6.35 12.87
CA ASP A 164 21.66 -6.78 11.63
C ASP A 164 20.23 -7.28 11.88
N ASP A 165 19.81 -7.43 13.15
CA ASP A 165 18.49 -7.94 13.50
C ASP A 165 17.50 -6.80 13.83
N PRO A 166 16.49 -6.53 12.98
CA PRO A 166 15.54 -5.44 13.17
C PRO A 166 14.71 -5.59 14.44
N ALA A 167 14.42 -6.81 14.91
CA ALA A 167 13.63 -7.03 16.12
C ALA A 167 14.41 -6.68 17.39
N VAL A 168 15.72 -6.96 17.40
CA VAL A 168 16.62 -6.61 18.51
C VAL A 168 16.82 -5.09 18.54
N LEU A 169 17.08 -4.49 17.38
CA LEU A 169 17.27 -3.05 17.24
C LEU A 169 16.01 -2.26 17.65
N LEU A 170 14.82 -2.71 17.26
CA LEU A 170 13.57 -2.06 17.65
C LEU A 170 13.35 -2.10 19.17
N ARG A 171 13.63 -3.25 19.80
CA ARG A 171 13.54 -3.38 21.27
C ARG A 171 14.50 -2.45 21.97
N GLU A 172 15.75 -2.39 21.51
CA GLU A 172 16.77 -1.52 22.10
C GLU A 172 16.42 -0.04 21.92
N ALA A 173 15.91 0.34 20.74
CA ALA A 173 15.48 1.69 20.45
C ALA A 173 14.36 2.15 21.40
N LEU A 174 13.33 1.32 21.59
CA LEU A 174 12.22 1.59 22.49
C LEU A 174 12.66 1.69 23.96
N GLN A 175 13.61 0.86 24.40
CA GLN A 175 14.15 0.93 25.76
C GLN A 175 14.90 2.25 26.02
N ARG A 176 15.59 2.79 25.02
CA ARG A 176 16.31 4.06 25.13
C ARG A 176 15.35 5.25 25.10
N LEU A 177 14.37 5.24 24.21
CA LEU A 177 13.31 6.27 24.16
C LEU A 177 12.46 6.32 25.42
N ALA A 178 12.25 5.18 26.10
CA ALA A 178 11.54 5.14 27.38
C ALA A 178 12.35 5.67 28.57
N ARG A 179 13.66 5.88 28.41
CA ARG A 179 14.58 6.38 29.45
C ARG A 179 15.02 7.82 29.23
N ALA A 180 14.77 8.38 28.05
CA ALA A 180 15.00 9.77 27.70
C ALA A 180 13.80 10.64 28.11
#